data_AF-A0A9D8RCG8-F1
#
_entry.id   AF-A0A9D8RCG8-F1
#
_cell.length_a   1.000
_cell.length_b   1.000
_cell.length_c   1.000
_cell.angle_alpha   90.00
_cell.angle_beta   90.00
_cell.angle_gamma   90.00
#
_symmetry.space_group_name_H-M   'P 1'
#
loop_
_entity.id
_entity.type
_entity.pdbx_description
1 polymer ?
#
loop_
_entity_poly.entity_id
_entity_poly.type
_entity_poly.pdbx_seq_one_letter_code
_entity_poly.pdbx_strand_id
1 'polypeptide(L)'
;MKHYPLFVLLSVLLISSCIKDEPLNSECDILSAWVEGDAYAENFYDNAHMRIENISSADKEITFSIRSLMSLPKSIPVHFALTPGATIQPENGSAQDFTAGPVTYTVTSEDGTWKRQYTVSFKEATMPTFKFGFEHFKTIDGTNNNSYHEFFEVDQMGAEHNIWASGNPGAIIIKMNTAPEDQPTFSTPNGYEGRGVCLNTQSAGTLGELFGKPIAAGNLFMGRFILENVLTDALKTTEFGRPIDRVPVRVTGYYKYHPGETFTDKNMNVVPGRTDEASIYAVFYRNKDNNGKDVYLYGDDVLTSPYIVKKAVVASLPPTDEWTRFEMFFEGGEADQELVLAHGYNMTIVFSSSKDGASFEGAVGSVLYVDEVEVSFEDIDEN
;
A
#
# COMPACT_ATOMS: atom_id res chain seq x y z
N MET A 1 58.10 71.23 40.64
CA MET A 1 58.89 70.04 40.28
C MET A 1 58.30 68.83 41.01
N LYS A 2 58.34 67.66 40.35
CA LYS A 2 57.97 66.31 40.83
C LYS A 2 56.48 65.98 40.77
N HIS A 3 56.03 64.80 40.37
CA HIS A 3 56.46 63.70 39.48
C HIS A 3 55.18 62.87 39.34
N TYR A 4 54.71 62.55 38.13
CA TYR A 4 53.60 61.60 37.94
C TYR A 4 54.14 60.17 38.06
N PRO A 5 53.45 59.26 38.76
CA PRO A 5 53.55 57.85 38.51
C PRO A 5 52.34 57.36 37.69
N LEU A 6 52.67 56.74 36.58
CA LEU A 6 51.83 55.87 35.76
C LEU A 6 51.37 54.67 36.61
N PHE A 7 50.07 54.46 36.75
CA PHE A 7 49.50 53.18 37.18
C PHE A 7 48.56 52.69 36.08
N VAL A 8 49.04 51.72 35.30
CA VAL A 8 48.21 50.95 34.36
C VAL A 8 47.40 49.98 35.21
N LEU A 9 46.09 50.23 35.35
CA LEU A 9 45.16 49.29 35.97
C LEU A 9 44.71 48.29 34.91
N LEU A 10 45.19 47.05 35.00
CA LEU A 10 44.75 45.94 34.18
C LEU A 10 43.38 45.46 34.71
N SER A 11 42.28 45.92 34.12
CA SER A 11 40.93 45.44 34.41
C SER A 11 40.65 44.15 33.63
N VAL A 12 40.83 43.01 34.27
CA VAL A 12 40.34 41.71 33.78
C VAL A 12 38.83 41.65 34.01
N LEU A 13 38.04 41.78 32.95
CA LEU A 13 36.61 41.51 32.95
C LEU A 13 36.38 39.99 32.99
N LEU A 14 36.05 39.47 34.17
CA LEU A 14 35.49 38.13 34.32
C LEU A 14 33.99 38.20 33.99
N ILE A 15 33.65 37.90 32.74
CA ILE A 15 32.28 37.56 32.35
C ILE A 15 32.05 36.09 32.73
N SER A 16 31.48 35.85 33.92
CA SER A 16 30.89 34.53 34.20
C SER A 16 29.56 34.45 33.47
N SER A 17 29.51 33.68 32.39
CA SER A 17 28.26 33.24 31.78
C SER A 17 27.53 32.37 32.82
N CYS A 18 26.46 32.89 33.42
CA CYS A 18 25.51 32.06 34.15
C CYS A 18 24.69 31.28 33.11
N ILE A 19 25.15 30.08 32.76
CA ILE A 19 24.28 29.10 32.11
C ILE A 19 23.30 28.65 33.19
N LYS A 20 22.07 29.16 33.13
CA LYS A 20 20.96 28.62 33.92
C LYS A 20 20.48 27.38 33.19
N ASP A 21 20.46 26.24 33.87
CA ASP A 21 19.92 25.00 33.29
C ASP A 21 18.50 25.27 32.78
N GLU A 22 18.23 24.85 31.55
CA GLU A 22 16.88 24.93 30.98
C GLU A 22 15.90 24.15 31.87
N PRO A 23 14.68 24.67 32.11
CA PRO A 23 13.69 23.95 32.88
C PRO A 23 13.35 22.63 32.18
N LEU A 24 13.20 21.57 32.97
CA LEU A 24 12.77 20.26 32.46
C LEU A 24 11.44 20.37 31.71
N ASN A 25 11.31 19.61 30.64
CA ASN A 25 10.14 19.64 29.76
C ASN A 25 8.88 19.15 30.49
N SER A 26 7.78 19.90 30.36
CA SER A 26 6.47 19.53 30.92
C SER A 26 5.57 18.75 29.94
N GLU A 27 5.99 18.59 28.68
CA GLU A 27 5.24 17.82 27.69
C GLU A 27 5.39 16.31 27.89
N CYS A 28 4.33 15.56 27.59
CA CYS A 28 4.24 14.11 27.78
C CYS A 28 3.42 13.46 26.67
N ASP A 29 3.79 13.77 25.42
CA ASP A 29 3.07 13.34 24.24
C ASP A 29 3.80 12.19 23.53
N ILE A 30 3.03 11.31 22.89
CA ILE A 30 3.53 10.37 21.87
C ILE A 30 3.48 11.11 20.53
N LEU A 31 4.62 11.21 19.86
CA LEU A 31 4.78 11.89 18.56
C LEU A 31 4.63 10.90 17.39
N SER A 32 5.09 9.68 17.57
CA SER A 32 4.89 8.57 16.64
C SER A 32 4.97 7.23 17.35
N ALA A 33 4.37 6.22 16.72
CA ALA A 33 4.35 4.84 17.22
C ALA A 33 4.67 3.88 16.07
N TRP A 34 5.42 2.80 16.33
CA TRP A 34 5.68 1.78 15.32
C TRP A 34 5.89 0.39 15.91
N VAL A 35 5.69 -0.63 15.09
CA VAL A 35 6.14 -2.00 15.34
C VAL A 35 7.37 -2.24 14.48
N GLU A 36 8.41 -2.86 15.04
CA GLU A 36 9.68 -3.11 14.34
C GLU A 36 9.99 -4.61 14.27
N GLY A 37 10.51 -5.06 13.13
CA GLY A 37 10.99 -6.42 12.91
C GLY A 37 10.22 -7.16 11.82
N ASP A 38 10.97 -7.84 10.94
CA ASP A 38 10.44 -8.60 9.79
C ASP A 38 9.40 -9.65 10.21
N ALA A 39 9.52 -10.18 11.43
CA ALA A 39 8.59 -11.14 12.01
C ALA A 39 7.15 -10.61 12.18
N TYR A 40 6.96 -9.29 12.18
CA TYR A 40 5.63 -8.68 12.29
C TYR A 40 5.15 -8.11 10.95
N ALA A 41 6.04 -7.90 9.98
CA ALA A 41 5.70 -7.26 8.70
C ALA A 41 4.60 -8.01 7.93
N GLU A 42 4.53 -9.33 8.09
CA GLU A 42 3.48 -10.16 7.49
C GLU A 42 2.07 -9.86 8.03
N ASN A 43 1.97 -9.38 9.29
CA ASN A 43 0.71 -9.01 9.93
C ASN A 43 0.16 -7.67 9.44
N PHE A 44 1.00 -6.81 8.85
CA PHE A 44 0.64 -5.47 8.40
C PHE A 44 0.59 -5.38 6.88
N TYR A 45 -0.19 -4.43 6.35
CA TYR A 45 -0.40 -4.22 4.90
C TYR A 45 0.82 -3.85 4.08
N ASP A 46 1.72 -3.11 4.71
CA ASP A 46 3.04 -2.71 4.23
C ASP A 46 3.81 -2.14 5.45
N ASN A 47 5.05 -1.71 5.23
CA ASN A 47 5.88 -1.08 6.26
C ASN A 47 5.33 0.27 6.74
N ALA A 48 4.51 0.96 5.94
CA ALA A 48 3.87 2.20 6.35
C ALA A 48 2.77 1.92 7.40
N HIS A 49 2.02 0.82 7.28
CA HIS A 49 1.02 0.44 8.29
C HIS A 49 1.64 -0.02 9.62
N MET A 50 2.93 -0.35 9.62
CA MET A 50 3.69 -0.62 10.84
C MET A 50 4.06 0.65 11.61
N ARG A 51 3.81 1.85 11.06
CA ARG A 51 4.26 3.12 11.62
C ARG A 51 3.22 4.23 11.50
N ILE A 52 2.90 4.87 12.61
CA ILE A 52 1.98 6.01 12.70
C ILE A 52 2.81 7.25 13.07
N GLU A 53 2.86 8.23 12.19
CA GLU A 53 3.60 9.49 12.37
C GLU A 53 2.65 10.65 12.72
N ASN A 54 3.21 11.72 13.27
CA ASN A 54 2.52 12.98 13.54
C ASN A 54 1.26 12.82 14.42
N ILE A 55 1.34 11.99 15.45
CA ILE A 55 0.24 11.78 16.40
C ILE A 55 -0.06 13.10 17.12
N SER A 56 -1.31 13.54 17.06
CA SER A 56 -1.71 14.79 17.70
C SER A 56 -1.70 14.65 19.21
N SER A 57 -1.35 15.72 19.93
CA SER A 57 -1.50 15.76 21.38
C SER A 57 -2.95 15.58 21.84
N ALA A 58 -3.93 15.89 21.00
CA ALA A 58 -5.34 15.64 21.30
C ALA A 58 -5.71 14.13 21.27
N ASP A 59 -4.95 13.31 20.54
CA ASP A 59 -5.25 11.90 20.35
C ASP A 59 -4.84 11.08 21.58
N LYS A 60 -5.74 10.21 22.03
CA LYS A 60 -5.48 9.28 23.15
C LYS A 60 -5.62 7.83 22.73
N GLU A 61 -6.01 7.58 21.49
CA GLU A 61 -6.13 6.24 20.92
C GLU A 61 -5.17 6.12 19.74
N ILE A 62 -4.34 5.08 19.77
CA ILE A 62 -3.39 4.74 18.71
C ILE A 62 -3.80 3.37 18.21
N THR A 63 -4.24 3.28 16.96
CA THR A 63 -4.75 2.02 16.39
C THR A 63 -3.93 1.62 15.18
N PHE A 64 -3.32 0.45 15.25
CA PHE A 64 -2.61 -0.18 14.14
C PHE A 64 -3.58 -1.01 13.30
N SER A 65 -3.58 -0.78 11.99
CA SER A 65 -4.38 -1.54 11.03
C SER A 65 -3.61 -2.78 10.54
N ILE A 66 -4.16 -3.97 10.77
CA ILE A 66 -3.52 -5.26 10.47
C ILE A 66 -4.37 -6.11 9.53
N ARG A 67 -3.74 -7.10 8.89
CA ARG A 67 -4.41 -8.05 8.00
C ARG A 67 -5.47 -8.88 8.72
N SER A 68 -5.13 -9.42 9.89
CA SER A 68 -6.03 -10.24 10.67
C SER A 68 -5.63 -10.26 12.14
N LEU A 69 -6.61 -10.12 13.03
CA LEU A 69 -6.44 -10.30 14.46
C LEU A 69 -6.15 -11.76 14.82
N MET A 70 -6.57 -12.73 14.00
CA MET A 70 -6.33 -14.15 14.26
C MET A 70 -4.87 -14.56 14.11
N SER A 71 -4.12 -13.90 13.21
CA SER A 71 -2.67 -14.17 13.02
C SER A 71 -1.78 -13.24 13.83
N LEU A 72 -2.36 -12.31 14.60
CA LEU A 72 -1.62 -11.36 15.39
C LEU A 72 -0.79 -12.09 16.47
N PRO A 73 0.54 -11.91 16.52
CA PRO A 73 1.35 -12.52 17.55
C PRO A 73 0.89 -12.10 18.94
N LYS A 74 0.94 -13.05 19.88
CA LYS A 74 0.54 -12.80 21.27
C LYS A 74 1.42 -11.76 21.98
N SER A 75 2.62 -11.49 21.47
CA SER A 75 3.57 -10.58 22.11
C SER A 75 4.16 -9.67 21.05
N ILE A 76 3.84 -8.38 21.13
CA ILE A 76 4.23 -7.39 20.12
C ILE A 76 4.92 -6.22 20.81
N PRO A 77 6.18 -5.91 20.45
CA PRO A 77 6.86 -4.71 20.89
C PRO A 77 6.32 -3.51 20.10
N VAL A 78 5.76 -2.54 20.81
CA VAL A 78 5.40 -1.25 20.23
C VAL A 78 6.40 -0.21 20.71
N HIS A 79 6.98 0.50 19.75
CA HIS A 79 7.96 1.54 19.97
C HIS A 79 7.32 2.91 19.78
N PHE A 80 7.84 3.90 20.51
CA PHE A 80 7.29 5.25 20.52
C PHE A 80 8.41 6.29 20.42
N ALA A 81 8.14 7.36 19.68
CA ALA A 81 8.87 8.62 19.82
C ALA A 81 8.06 9.50 20.76
N LEU A 82 8.69 9.98 21.83
CA LEU A 82 8.05 10.81 22.84
C LEU A 82 8.55 12.26 22.75
N THR A 83 7.84 13.17 23.39
CA THR A 83 8.38 14.51 23.67
C THR A 83 9.71 14.40 24.42
N PRO A 84 10.69 15.29 24.16
CA PRO A 84 12.03 15.19 24.76
C PRO A 84 11.98 15.10 26.29
N GLY A 85 12.70 14.13 26.84
CA GLY A 85 12.81 13.91 28.29
C GLY A 85 11.65 13.12 28.93
N ALA A 86 10.54 12.90 28.21
CA ALA A 86 9.43 12.11 28.72
C ALA A 86 9.76 10.61 28.80
N THR A 87 9.05 9.90 29.67
CA THR A 87 9.13 8.45 29.88
C THR A 87 7.78 7.80 29.66
N ILE A 88 7.73 6.49 29.37
CA ILE A 88 6.47 5.76 29.11
C ILE A 88 6.43 4.43 29.86
N GLN A 89 5.24 4.05 30.33
CA GLN A 89 4.95 2.77 30.97
C GLN A 89 3.68 2.13 30.35
N PRO A 90 3.67 0.88 29.85
CA PRO A 90 4.78 -0.07 29.74
C PRO A 90 6.04 0.48 29.06
N GLU A 91 7.20 -0.10 29.37
CA GLU A 91 8.50 0.35 28.86
C GLU A 91 8.48 0.39 27.32
N ASN A 92 9.08 1.43 26.75
CA ASN A 92 9.12 1.62 25.29
C ASN A 92 9.77 0.41 24.60
N GLY A 93 9.07 -0.20 23.63
CA GLY A 93 9.54 -1.41 22.96
C GLY A 93 9.35 -2.71 23.77
N SER A 94 8.77 -2.65 24.98
CA SER A 94 8.42 -3.88 25.70
C SER A 94 7.24 -4.58 25.03
N ALA A 95 7.36 -5.90 24.87
CA ALA A 95 6.35 -6.67 24.16
C ALA A 95 5.08 -6.86 25.03
N GLN A 96 3.92 -6.49 24.46
CA GLN A 96 2.63 -6.57 25.13
C GLN A 96 1.70 -7.56 24.42
N ASP A 97 0.70 -8.06 25.16
CA ASP A 97 -0.34 -8.93 24.64
C ASP A 97 -1.59 -8.13 24.29
N PHE A 98 -1.90 -8.05 23.00
CA PHE A 98 -3.05 -7.33 22.45
C PHE A 98 -4.23 -8.26 22.11
N THR A 99 -4.10 -9.57 22.32
CA THR A 99 -5.15 -10.55 21.99
C THR A 99 -6.38 -10.43 22.89
N ALA A 100 -6.22 -9.84 24.07
CA ALA A 100 -7.30 -9.54 25.02
C ALA A 100 -7.90 -8.13 24.85
N GLY A 101 -7.44 -7.36 23.86
CA GLY A 101 -7.88 -5.99 23.59
C GLY A 101 -6.78 -4.94 23.75
N PRO A 102 -7.16 -3.65 23.80
CA PRO A 102 -6.21 -2.55 23.85
C PRO A 102 -5.34 -2.52 25.11
N VAL A 103 -4.11 -2.04 24.98
CA VAL A 103 -3.16 -1.85 26.10
C VAL A 103 -2.99 -0.37 26.40
N THR A 104 -3.09 0.01 27.67
CA THR A 104 -2.90 1.40 28.10
C THR A 104 -1.43 1.69 28.39
N TYR A 105 -0.91 2.74 27.78
CA TYR A 105 0.40 3.32 28.05
C TYR A 105 0.24 4.67 28.76
N THR A 106 1.13 4.95 29.72
CA THR A 106 1.17 6.22 30.45
C THR A 106 2.50 6.91 30.18
N VAL A 107 2.45 8.06 29.51
CA VAL A 107 3.60 8.94 29.31
C VAL A 107 3.68 9.89 30.50
N THR A 108 4.87 10.05 31.07
CA THR A 108 5.18 10.99 32.16
C THR A 108 6.19 12.01 31.65
N SER A 109 5.93 13.30 31.87
CA SER A 109 6.83 14.40 31.46
C SER A 109 8.19 14.30 32.14
N GLU A 110 9.20 14.98 31.58
CA GLU A 110 10.56 15.00 32.11
C GLU A 110 10.61 15.52 33.56
N ASP A 111 9.79 16.53 33.86
CA ASP A 111 9.65 17.09 35.20
C ASP A 111 8.88 16.18 36.19
N GLY A 112 8.30 15.07 35.70
CA GLY A 112 7.52 14.11 36.49
C GLY A 112 6.12 14.58 36.91
N THR A 113 5.75 15.82 36.60
CA THR A 113 4.52 16.46 37.07
C THR A 113 3.30 15.99 36.28
N TRP A 114 3.45 15.86 34.96
CA TRP A 114 2.35 15.62 34.05
C TRP A 114 2.35 14.18 33.56
N LYS A 115 1.15 13.62 33.48
CA LYS A 115 0.94 12.27 32.96
C LYS A 115 -0.18 12.26 31.96
N ARG A 116 0.00 11.50 30.89
CA ARG A 116 -1.01 11.28 29.86
C ARG A 116 -1.16 9.80 29.58
N GLN A 117 -2.39 9.36 29.42
CA GLN A 117 -2.70 7.99 29.06
C GLN A 117 -3.09 7.91 27.59
N TYR A 118 -2.51 6.91 26.92
CA TYR A 118 -2.80 6.50 25.56
C TYR A 118 -3.27 5.04 25.59
N THR A 119 -4.20 4.71 24.71
CA THR A 119 -4.65 3.34 24.49
C THR A 119 -4.17 2.89 23.13
N VAL A 120 -3.36 1.84 23.11
CA VAL A 120 -2.81 1.25 21.87
C VAL A 120 -3.60 0.00 21.54
N SER A 121 -4.07 -0.14 20.30
CA SER A 121 -4.84 -1.30 19.86
C SER A 121 -4.48 -1.71 18.44
N PHE A 122 -4.94 -2.90 18.07
CA PHE A 122 -4.88 -3.41 16.70
C PHE A 122 -6.30 -3.64 16.21
N LYS A 123 -6.57 -3.28 14.96
CA LYS A 123 -7.84 -3.57 14.30
C LYS A 123 -7.57 -4.13 12.92
N GLU A 124 -8.43 -5.04 12.47
CA GLU A 124 -8.40 -5.49 11.07
C GLU A 124 -8.71 -4.29 10.17
N ALA A 125 -7.95 -4.10 9.09
CA ALA A 125 -8.28 -3.02 8.17
C ALA A 125 -9.59 -3.36 7.46
N THR A 126 -10.58 -2.50 7.64
CA THR A 126 -11.77 -2.46 6.79
C THR A 126 -11.41 -1.73 5.50
N MET A 127 -11.88 -2.22 4.37
CA MET A 127 -11.76 -1.50 3.11
C MET A 127 -12.40 -0.11 3.25
N PRO A 128 -11.68 0.98 2.91
CA PRO A 128 -12.14 2.35 3.17
C PRO A 128 -13.34 2.74 2.30
N THR A 129 -13.44 2.13 1.12
CA THR A 129 -14.48 2.35 0.13
C THR A 129 -14.55 1.15 -0.80
N PHE A 130 -15.65 1.06 -1.54
CA PHE A 130 -15.84 0.15 -2.66
C PHE A 130 -16.18 0.88 -3.96
N LYS A 131 -15.93 2.20 -3.96
CA LYS A 131 -16.01 3.11 -5.09
C LYS A 131 -14.64 3.74 -5.26
N PHE A 132 -14.02 3.49 -6.39
CA PHE A 132 -12.63 3.81 -6.68
C PHE A 132 -12.58 4.71 -7.91
N GLY A 133 -12.39 6.01 -7.69
CA GLY A 133 -12.19 7.02 -8.74
C GLY A 133 -10.72 7.32 -9.02
N PHE A 134 -9.78 6.67 -8.33
CA PHE A 134 -8.32 6.80 -8.58
C PHE A 134 -7.78 8.25 -8.50
N GLU A 135 -8.38 9.06 -7.64
CA GLU A 135 -8.03 10.49 -7.48
C GLU A 135 -6.73 10.73 -6.70
N HIS A 136 -6.40 9.79 -5.82
CA HIS A 136 -5.31 9.96 -4.87
C HIS A 136 -4.12 9.09 -5.22
N PHE A 137 -2.95 9.72 -5.33
CA PHE A 137 -1.68 9.05 -5.59
C PHE A 137 -0.53 9.84 -4.99
N LYS A 138 0.56 9.15 -4.68
CA LYS A 138 1.85 9.76 -4.31
C LYS A 138 2.85 9.53 -5.43
N THR A 139 3.79 10.46 -5.56
CA THR A 139 5.02 10.23 -6.34
C THR A 139 6.05 9.62 -5.42
N ILE A 140 6.53 8.43 -5.75
CA ILE A 140 7.57 7.71 -5.03
C ILE A 140 8.87 7.81 -5.82
N ASP A 141 9.91 8.31 -5.17
CA ASP A 141 11.25 8.36 -5.75
C ASP A 141 11.88 6.96 -5.75
N GLY A 142 12.38 6.56 -6.92
CA GLY A 142 13.07 5.30 -7.15
C GLY A 142 14.58 5.47 -7.30
N THR A 143 15.25 4.38 -7.65
CA THR A 143 16.67 4.40 -8.01
C THR A 143 16.89 4.98 -9.42
N ASN A 144 18.14 5.36 -9.76
CA ASN A 144 18.52 5.79 -11.11
C ASN A 144 17.75 7.00 -11.67
N ASN A 145 17.39 7.94 -10.80
CA ASN A 145 16.63 9.14 -11.16
C ASN A 145 15.27 8.81 -11.82
N ASN A 146 14.65 7.71 -11.37
CA ASN A 146 13.29 7.34 -11.72
C ASN A 146 12.35 7.73 -10.57
N SER A 147 11.10 7.98 -10.88
CA SER A 147 10.01 8.00 -9.91
C SER A 147 8.76 7.36 -10.51
N TYR A 148 7.78 7.03 -9.66
CA TYR A 148 6.53 6.39 -10.09
C TYR A 148 5.34 6.85 -9.26
N HIS A 149 4.13 6.64 -9.79
CA HIS A 149 2.91 6.89 -9.04
C HIS A 149 2.47 5.65 -8.25
N GLU A 150 2.11 5.86 -6.99
CA GLU A 150 1.50 4.87 -6.10
C GLU A 150 0.11 5.36 -5.68
N PHE A 151 -0.93 4.61 -6.03
CA PHE A 151 -2.33 4.96 -5.76
C PHE A 151 -2.76 4.53 -4.37
N PHE A 152 -3.61 5.32 -3.74
CA PHE A 152 -4.20 5.02 -2.44
C PHE A 152 -5.64 5.52 -2.39
N GLU A 153 -6.39 5.09 -1.36
CA GLU A 153 -7.72 5.62 -1.08
C GLU A 153 -7.71 6.46 0.19
N VAL A 154 -8.64 7.41 0.29
CA VAL A 154 -8.82 8.23 1.48
C VAL A 154 -10.20 7.93 2.07
N ASP A 155 -10.25 7.61 3.36
CA ASP A 155 -11.52 7.36 4.04
C ASP A 155 -12.24 8.66 4.45
N GLN A 156 -13.44 8.51 5.02
CA GLN A 156 -14.27 9.66 5.46
C GLN A 156 -13.61 10.50 6.57
N MET A 157 -12.62 9.95 7.28
CA MET A 157 -11.86 10.63 8.32
C MET A 157 -10.57 11.28 7.77
N GLY A 158 -10.29 11.13 6.48
CA GLY A 158 -9.10 11.65 5.83
C GLY A 158 -7.86 10.77 5.98
N ALA A 159 -7.99 9.54 6.49
CA ALA A 159 -6.86 8.62 6.58
C ALA A 159 -6.59 7.98 5.23
N GLU A 160 -5.30 7.79 4.91
CA GLU A 160 -4.84 7.17 3.67
C GLU A 160 -4.77 5.65 3.82
N HIS A 161 -5.16 4.93 2.78
CA HIS A 161 -5.22 3.47 2.73
C HIS A 161 -4.57 2.96 1.43
N ASN A 162 -3.38 2.36 1.54
CA ASN A 162 -2.66 1.82 0.39
C ASN A 162 -3.21 0.43 0.01
N ILE A 163 -4.38 0.39 -0.61
CA ILE A 163 -4.99 -0.88 -1.03
C ILE A 163 -4.48 -1.36 -2.40
N TRP A 164 -3.97 -0.43 -3.21
CA TRP A 164 -3.52 -0.65 -4.58
C TRP A 164 -2.02 -0.92 -4.67
N ALA A 165 -1.64 -1.79 -5.59
CA ALA A 165 -0.27 -2.07 -5.99
C ALA A 165 -0.17 -2.11 -7.52
N SER A 166 1.05 -1.94 -8.03
CA SER A 166 1.38 -2.03 -9.46
C SER A 166 2.75 -2.66 -9.63
N GLY A 167 3.12 -2.97 -10.87
CA GLY A 167 4.45 -3.41 -11.26
C GLY A 167 5.50 -2.30 -11.33
N ASN A 168 5.13 -1.05 -11.04
CA ASN A 168 6.05 0.09 -11.11
C ASN A 168 7.35 -0.10 -10.32
N PRO A 169 7.33 -0.61 -9.06
CA PRO A 169 8.56 -0.81 -8.30
C PRO A 169 9.55 -1.78 -8.99
N GLY A 170 9.04 -2.75 -9.75
CA GLY A 170 9.87 -3.63 -10.59
C GLY A 170 10.35 -2.95 -11.87
N ALA A 171 9.49 -2.17 -12.52
CA ALA A 171 9.82 -1.49 -13.77
C ALA A 171 10.97 -0.47 -13.63
N ILE A 172 11.01 0.27 -12.51
CA ILE A 172 12.06 1.27 -12.26
C ILE A 172 13.45 0.67 -12.04
N ILE A 173 13.57 -0.63 -11.74
CA ILE A 173 14.86 -1.31 -11.57
C ILE A 173 15.57 -1.48 -12.92
N ILE A 174 14.78 -1.72 -13.98
CA ILE A 174 15.29 -2.02 -15.33
C ILE A 174 15.25 -0.82 -16.28
N LYS A 175 14.63 0.30 -15.86
CA LYS A 175 14.57 1.57 -16.59
C LYS A 175 15.50 2.63 -15.99
N MET A 176 15.78 3.70 -16.73
CA MET A 176 16.64 4.81 -16.28
C MET A 176 16.09 6.16 -16.74
N ASN A 177 16.19 7.18 -15.89
CA ASN A 177 15.78 8.56 -16.14
C ASN A 177 14.33 8.73 -16.64
N THR A 178 13.40 7.97 -16.07
CA THR A 178 11.98 8.01 -16.45
C THR A 178 11.15 8.81 -15.44
N ALA A 179 10.30 9.70 -15.94
CA ALA A 179 9.31 10.42 -15.14
C ALA A 179 8.20 9.47 -14.64
N PRO A 180 7.40 9.84 -13.62
CA PRO A 180 6.36 8.95 -13.10
C PRO A 180 5.23 8.70 -14.12
N GLU A 181 5.01 9.60 -15.08
CA GLU A 181 4.08 9.43 -16.20
C GLU A 181 4.62 8.51 -17.32
N ASP A 182 5.91 8.21 -17.31
CA ASP A 182 6.54 7.29 -18.27
C ASP A 182 6.57 5.84 -17.75
N GLN A 183 6.03 5.59 -16.55
CA GLN A 183 5.94 4.25 -15.98
C GLN A 183 4.77 3.46 -16.55
N PRO A 184 4.76 2.11 -16.41
CA PRO A 184 3.65 1.31 -16.91
C PRO A 184 2.31 1.66 -16.27
N THR A 185 2.29 2.25 -15.07
CA THR A 185 1.07 2.62 -14.35
C THR A 185 1.18 4.03 -13.81
N PHE A 186 0.27 4.91 -14.17
CA PHE A 186 0.33 6.30 -13.76
C PHE A 186 -1.04 6.96 -13.70
N SER A 187 -1.15 8.02 -12.88
CA SER A 187 -2.36 8.85 -12.82
C SER A 187 -2.49 9.72 -14.06
N THR A 188 -3.69 9.80 -14.62
CA THR A 188 -4.05 10.71 -15.70
C THR A 188 -5.02 11.79 -15.19
N PRO A 189 -4.86 13.07 -15.58
CA PRO A 189 -5.83 14.12 -15.24
C PRO A 189 -7.11 14.08 -16.11
N ASN A 190 -7.18 13.17 -17.07
CA ASN A 190 -8.28 13.06 -18.03
C ASN A 190 -9.11 11.79 -17.73
N GLY A 191 -9.67 11.72 -16.51
CA GLY A 191 -10.60 10.66 -16.10
C GLY A 191 -11.93 10.71 -16.85
N TYR A 192 -12.81 9.77 -16.55
CA TYR A 192 -14.23 9.87 -16.82
C TYR A 192 -14.83 10.97 -15.91
N GLU A 193 -14.49 10.93 -14.63
CA GLU A 193 -14.67 12.02 -13.68
C GLU A 193 -13.31 12.35 -13.08
N GLY A 194 -12.94 13.64 -12.99
CA GLY A 194 -11.66 14.04 -12.40
C GLY A 194 -10.44 13.34 -13.01
N ARG A 195 -9.70 12.59 -12.19
CA ARG A 195 -8.51 11.82 -12.58
C ARG A 195 -8.89 10.36 -12.80
N GLY A 196 -7.98 9.61 -13.42
CA GLY A 196 -8.12 8.16 -13.54
C GLY A 196 -6.76 7.48 -13.52
N VAL A 197 -6.74 6.18 -13.78
CA VAL A 197 -5.51 5.43 -13.98
C VAL A 197 -5.28 5.13 -15.46
N CYS A 198 -4.03 5.30 -15.89
CA CYS A 198 -3.53 4.88 -17.19
C CYS A 198 -2.54 3.72 -17.01
N LEU A 199 -2.76 2.64 -17.76
CA LEU A 199 -1.95 1.45 -17.78
C LEU A 199 -1.39 1.27 -19.19
N ASN A 200 -0.07 1.24 -19.33
CA ASN A 200 0.61 1.19 -20.62
C ASN A 200 1.60 0.04 -20.65
N THR A 201 1.46 -0.85 -21.63
CA THR A 201 2.44 -1.90 -21.90
C THR A 201 3.67 -1.31 -22.56
N GLN A 202 4.80 -1.40 -21.87
CA GLN A 202 6.03 -0.74 -22.28
C GLN A 202 7.14 -1.75 -22.54
N SER A 203 8.09 -1.38 -23.40
CA SER A 203 9.34 -2.12 -23.49
C SER A 203 10.10 -2.00 -22.16
N ALA A 204 10.66 -3.11 -21.72
CA ALA A 204 11.55 -3.17 -20.56
C ALA A 204 13.02 -2.83 -20.91
N GLY A 205 13.28 -2.49 -22.18
CA GLY A 205 14.60 -2.16 -22.69
C GLY A 205 15.59 -3.33 -22.69
N THR A 206 16.84 -3.03 -23.03
CA THR A 206 17.90 -4.04 -23.18
C THR A 206 18.18 -4.82 -21.90
N LEU A 207 18.04 -4.19 -20.73
CA LEU A 207 18.19 -4.87 -19.44
C LEU A 207 17.04 -5.86 -19.20
N GLY A 208 15.80 -5.47 -19.47
CA GLY A 208 14.65 -6.38 -19.37
C GLY A 208 14.80 -7.60 -20.29
N GLU A 209 15.16 -7.39 -21.55
CA GLU A 209 15.44 -8.48 -22.50
C GLU A 209 16.53 -9.43 -22.01
N LEU A 210 17.64 -8.89 -21.46
CA LEU A 210 18.72 -9.68 -20.91
C LEU A 210 18.28 -10.59 -19.75
N PHE A 211 17.31 -10.14 -18.95
CA PHE A 211 16.71 -10.90 -17.85
C PHE A 211 15.46 -11.71 -18.25
N GLY A 212 15.15 -11.80 -19.55
CA GLY A 212 13.99 -12.55 -20.06
C GLY A 212 12.64 -11.94 -19.68
N LYS A 213 12.60 -10.62 -19.44
CA LYS A 213 11.40 -9.81 -19.14
C LYS A 213 11.30 -8.66 -20.13
N PRO A 214 11.01 -8.92 -21.42
CA PRO A 214 11.19 -7.94 -22.48
C PRO A 214 10.14 -6.82 -22.52
N ILE A 215 8.96 -7.06 -21.93
CA ILE A 215 7.90 -6.07 -21.78
C ILE A 215 7.45 -5.98 -20.32
N ALA A 216 6.90 -4.83 -19.96
CA ALA A 216 6.22 -4.59 -18.69
C ALA A 216 4.80 -4.10 -19.00
N ALA A 217 3.80 -4.95 -18.77
CA ALA A 217 2.40 -4.55 -18.86
C ALA A 217 2.07 -3.54 -17.76
N GLY A 218 1.31 -2.50 -18.09
CA GLY A 218 0.69 -1.64 -17.09
C GLY A 218 -0.32 -2.46 -16.30
N ASN A 219 -0.26 -2.39 -14.97
CA ASN A 219 -1.22 -3.07 -14.12
C ASN A 219 -1.50 -2.28 -12.83
N LEU A 220 -2.73 -2.39 -12.36
CA LEU A 220 -3.11 -1.93 -11.04
C LEU A 220 -3.96 -3.02 -10.41
N PHE A 221 -3.66 -3.38 -9.17
CA PHE A 221 -4.35 -4.47 -8.49
C PHE A 221 -4.46 -4.23 -6.99
N MET A 222 -5.53 -4.74 -6.38
CA MET A 222 -5.63 -4.76 -4.93
C MET A 222 -4.72 -5.85 -4.36
N GLY A 223 -3.77 -5.47 -3.51
CA GLY A 223 -2.79 -6.42 -2.99
C GLY A 223 -1.44 -5.76 -2.71
N ARG A 224 -0.35 -6.47 -3.02
CA ARG A 224 1.02 -6.01 -2.78
C ARG A 224 1.96 -6.34 -3.92
N PHE A 225 2.97 -5.50 -4.06
CA PHE A 225 4.13 -5.81 -4.87
C PHE A 225 5.31 -6.22 -3.99
N ILE A 226 5.79 -7.46 -4.13
CA ILE A 226 6.90 -8.04 -3.35
C ILE A 226 8.20 -7.84 -4.14
N LEU A 227 8.92 -6.77 -3.82
CA LEU A 227 10.17 -6.39 -4.48
C LEU A 227 11.26 -7.48 -4.42
N GLU A 228 11.34 -8.21 -3.32
CA GLU A 228 12.36 -9.26 -3.10
C GLU A 228 12.31 -10.37 -4.15
N ASN A 229 11.13 -10.62 -4.72
CA ASN A 229 10.92 -11.68 -5.70
C ASN A 229 11.19 -11.26 -7.15
N VAL A 230 11.46 -9.96 -7.41
CA VAL A 230 11.55 -9.43 -8.80
C VAL A 230 12.62 -10.12 -9.64
N LEU A 231 13.74 -10.48 -9.02
CA LEU A 231 14.87 -11.12 -9.72
C LEU A 231 14.79 -12.66 -9.71
N THR A 232 14.04 -13.25 -8.78
CA THR A 232 14.03 -14.70 -8.54
C THR A 232 12.77 -15.38 -9.08
N ASP A 233 11.59 -14.78 -8.89
CA ASP A 233 10.30 -15.29 -9.37
C ASP A 233 9.31 -14.14 -9.62
N ALA A 234 9.24 -13.67 -10.88
CA ALA A 234 8.40 -12.53 -11.23
C ALA A 234 6.91 -12.77 -11.00
N LEU A 235 6.41 -14.00 -11.10
CA LEU A 235 4.98 -14.26 -10.89
C LEU A 235 4.62 -14.19 -9.40
N LYS A 236 5.58 -14.43 -8.50
CA LYS A 236 5.45 -14.22 -7.05
C LYS A 236 5.72 -12.79 -6.58
N THR A 237 5.89 -11.83 -7.50
CA THR A 237 5.99 -10.41 -7.15
C THR A 237 4.64 -9.76 -6.94
N THR A 238 3.58 -10.26 -7.58
CA THR A 238 2.23 -9.71 -7.44
C THR A 238 1.43 -10.58 -6.48
N GLU A 239 1.34 -10.18 -5.22
CA GLU A 239 0.46 -10.82 -4.24
C GLU A 239 -0.92 -10.16 -4.33
N PHE A 240 -1.95 -10.95 -4.62
CA PHE A 240 -3.30 -10.43 -4.83
C PHE A 240 -4.19 -10.61 -3.61
N GLY A 241 -4.97 -9.58 -3.32
CA GLY A 241 -6.08 -9.64 -2.38
C GLY A 241 -5.88 -8.80 -1.13
N ARG A 242 -6.99 -8.21 -0.68
CA ARG A 242 -7.16 -7.60 0.63
C ARG A 242 -8.35 -8.28 1.35
N PRO A 243 -8.30 -8.42 2.69
CA PRO A 243 -9.42 -8.95 3.46
C PRO A 243 -10.72 -8.22 3.20
N ILE A 244 -11.83 -8.95 3.21
CA ILE A 244 -13.17 -8.42 2.93
C ILE A 244 -14.19 -9.04 3.88
N ASP A 245 -15.17 -8.24 4.30
CA ASP A 245 -16.22 -8.59 5.27
C ASP A 245 -17.59 -8.86 4.62
N ARG A 246 -17.64 -8.90 3.29
CA ARG A 246 -18.86 -9.01 2.48
C ARG A 246 -18.64 -9.84 1.22
N VAL A 247 -19.70 -10.51 0.76
CA VAL A 247 -19.67 -11.31 -0.46
C VAL A 247 -19.90 -10.41 -1.67
N PRO A 248 -18.94 -10.30 -2.63
CA PRO A 248 -19.09 -9.44 -3.78
C PRO A 248 -19.98 -10.08 -4.85
N VAL A 249 -20.76 -9.25 -5.54
CA VAL A 249 -21.75 -9.67 -6.55
C VAL A 249 -21.37 -9.16 -7.93
N ARG A 250 -20.94 -7.90 -8.04
CA ARG A 250 -20.70 -7.24 -9.33
C ARG A 250 -19.61 -6.19 -9.19
N VAL A 251 -18.84 -6.03 -10.26
CA VAL A 251 -17.96 -4.87 -10.46
C VAL A 251 -18.40 -4.12 -11.71
N THR A 252 -18.44 -2.80 -11.61
CA THR A 252 -18.72 -1.91 -12.74
C THR A 252 -17.68 -0.82 -12.82
N GLY A 253 -17.51 -0.20 -13.99
CA GLY A 253 -16.67 1.00 -14.14
C GLY A 253 -16.60 1.45 -15.58
N TYR A 254 -15.68 2.35 -15.89
CA TYR A 254 -15.45 2.85 -17.25
C TYR A 254 -14.04 2.56 -17.72
N TYR A 255 -13.89 2.33 -19.02
CA TYR A 255 -12.58 2.13 -19.64
C TYR A 255 -12.46 2.81 -21.01
N LYS A 256 -11.21 3.02 -21.43
CA LYS A 256 -10.80 3.19 -22.82
C LYS A 256 -9.66 2.23 -23.11
N TYR A 257 -9.58 1.69 -24.33
CA TYR A 257 -8.53 0.75 -24.66
C TYR A 257 -8.01 0.95 -26.08
N HIS A 258 -6.69 0.94 -26.22
CA HIS A 258 -5.97 1.06 -27.48
C HIS A 258 -4.88 -0.02 -27.52
N PRO A 259 -5.03 -1.07 -28.33
CA PRO A 259 -3.98 -2.08 -28.44
C PRO A 259 -2.77 -1.50 -29.18
N GLY A 260 -1.57 -1.90 -28.75
CA GLY A 260 -0.34 -1.61 -29.47
C GLY A 260 -0.33 -2.26 -30.86
N GLU A 261 0.47 -1.71 -31.76
CA GLU A 261 0.44 -2.10 -33.19
C GLU A 261 0.88 -3.54 -33.43
N THR A 262 1.88 -4.01 -32.69
CA THR A 262 2.54 -5.30 -32.95
C THR A 262 2.55 -6.17 -31.71
N PHE A 263 1.80 -7.27 -31.76
CA PHE A 263 1.83 -8.29 -30.73
C PHE A 263 3.11 -9.14 -30.84
N THR A 264 3.79 -9.35 -29.71
CA THR A 264 4.98 -10.21 -29.60
C THR A 264 4.82 -11.30 -28.55
N ASP A 265 5.46 -12.45 -28.79
CA ASP A 265 5.65 -13.48 -27.77
C ASP A 265 6.73 -13.08 -26.74
N LYS A 266 6.94 -13.93 -25.73
CA LYS A 266 7.96 -13.73 -24.67
C LYS A 266 9.41 -13.62 -25.16
N ASN A 267 9.68 -14.00 -26.41
CA ASN A 267 11.00 -13.90 -27.03
C ASN A 267 11.09 -12.73 -28.00
N MET A 268 10.11 -11.81 -27.98
CA MET A 268 9.98 -10.67 -28.88
C MET A 268 9.75 -11.03 -30.35
N ASN A 269 9.29 -12.25 -30.64
CA ASN A 269 8.87 -12.60 -32.00
C ASN A 269 7.47 -12.06 -32.26
N VAL A 270 7.28 -11.40 -33.41
CA VAL A 270 5.96 -10.98 -33.87
C VAL A 270 5.06 -12.20 -34.06
N VAL A 271 3.83 -12.13 -33.55
CA VAL A 271 2.80 -13.15 -33.74
C VAL A 271 1.76 -12.63 -34.75
N PRO A 272 1.84 -12.99 -36.04
CA PRO A 272 0.98 -12.43 -37.06
C PRO A 272 -0.50 -12.75 -36.81
N GLY A 273 -1.36 -11.75 -36.97
CA GLY A 273 -2.81 -11.90 -36.84
C GLY A 273 -3.34 -11.92 -35.40
N ARG A 274 -2.47 -11.74 -34.39
CA ARG A 274 -2.88 -11.55 -33.00
C ARG A 274 -2.86 -10.06 -32.68
N THR A 275 -3.97 -9.57 -32.13
CA THR A 275 -4.10 -8.22 -31.56
C THR A 275 -4.09 -8.36 -30.05
N ASP A 276 -3.44 -7.42 -29.36
CA ASP A 276 -3.40 -7.43 -27.91
C ASP A 276 -4.76 -7.09 -27.29
N GLU A 277 -5.05 -7.65 -26.13
CA GLU A 277 -6.29 -7.43 -25.38
C GLU A 277 -5.95 -6.90 -23.99
N ALA A 278 -6.71 -5.93 -23.48
CA ALA A 278 -6.69 -5.61 -22.06
C ALA A 278 -7.38 -6.71 -21.24
N SER A 279 -7.16 -6.70 -19.92
CA SER A 279 -7.87 -7.57 -18.99
C SER A 279 -8.33 -6.81 -17.76
N ILE A 280 -9.58 -7.04 -17.37
CA ILE A 280 -10.17 -6.57 -16.11
C ILE A 280 -10.88 -7.76 -15.47
N TYR A 281 -10.48 -8.09 -14.24
CA TYR A 281 -11.08 -9.19 -13.49
C TYR A 281 -11.04 -8.95 -11.98
N ALA A 282 -11.84 -9.70 -11.25
CA ALA A 282 -11.85 -9.72 -9.80
C ALA A 282 -11.99 -11.15 -9.28
N VAL A 283 -11.39 -11.42 -8.12
CA VAL A 283 -11.35 -12.75 -7.52
C VAL A 283 -11.64 -12.64 -6.04
N PHE A 284 -12.51 -13.51 -5.55
CA PHE A 284 -12.90 -13.64 -4.16
C PHE A 284 -12.56 -15.05 -3.69
N TYR A 285 -11.70 -15.17 -2.68
CA TYR A 285 -11.05 -16.43 -2.32
C TYR A 285 -10.84 -16.59 -0.81
N ARG A 286 -10.74 -17.84 -0.36
CA ARG A 286 -10.41 -18.21 1.02
C ARG A 286 -8.96 -17.79 1.32
N ASN A 287 -8.77 -16.97 2.35
CA ASN A 287 -7.42 -16.54 2.74
C ASN A 287 -6.71 -17.50 3.70
N LYS A 288 -7.36 -18.62 4.06
CA LYS A 288 -6.77 -19.73 4.80
C LYS A 288 -7.13 -21.07 4.17
N ASP A 289 -6.21 -22.02 4.25
CA ASP A 289 -6.46 -23.40 3.90
C ASP A 289 -7.23 -24.14 5.00
N ASN A 290 -7.55 -25.42 4.75
CA ASN A 290 -8.28 -26.26 5.71
C ASN A 290 -7.52 -26.53 7.02
N ASN A 291 -6.23 -26.22 7.09
CA ASN A 291 -5.39 -26.34 8.28
C ASN A 291 -5.17 -24.98 8.97
N GLY A 292 -5.80 -23.91 8.50
CA GLY A 292 -5.68 -22.55 9.04
C GLY A 292 -4.42 -21.80 8.59
N LYS A 293 -3.64 -22.35 7.64
CA LYS A 293 -2.48 -21.68 7.07
C LYS A 293 -2.91 -20.61 6.08
N ASP A 294 -2.23 -19.47 6.09
CA ASP A 294 -2.52 -18.38 5.17
C ASP A 294 -2.35 -18.79 3.70
N VAL A 295 -3.28 -18.31 2.89
CA VAL A 295 -3.34 -18.49 1.44
C VAL A 295 -3.26 -17.12 0.80
N TYR A 296 -2.33 -17.00 -0.15
CA TYR A 296 -2.16 -15.83 -0.99
C TYR A 296 -2.20 -16.27 -2.45
N LEU A 297 -2.78 -15.43 -3.31
CA LEU A 297 -2.78 -15.66 -4.75
C LEU A 297 -1.72 -14.80 -5.41
N TYR A 298 -1.16 -15.31 -6.50
CA TYR A 298 -0.05 -14.72 -7.24
C TYR A 298 -0.30 -14.75 -8.76
N GLY A 299 0.62 -14.19 -9.54
CA GLY A 299 0.49 -14.05 -11.00
C GLY A 299 0.26 -15.38 -11.73
N ASP A 300 0.74 -16.49 -11.17
CA ASP A 300 0.63 -17.84 -11.73
C ASP A 300 -0.69 -18.55 -11.40
N ASP A 301 -1.40 -18.16 -10.34
CA ASP A 301 -2.56 -18.90 -9.83
C ASP A 301 -3.82 -18.06 -9.51
N VAL A 302 -3.78 -16.73 -9.68
CA VAL A 302 -4.90 -15.84 -9.30
C VAL A 302 -6.24 -16.17 -9.96
N LEU A 303 -6.23 -16.78 -11.15
CA LEU A 303 -7.46 -17.20 -11.85
C LEU A 303 -7.74 -18.71 -11.78
N THR A 304 -6.85 -19.50 -11.19
CA THR A 304 -6.88 -20.97 -11.25
C THR A 304 -6.78 -21.66 -9.89
N SER A 305 -6.43 -20.93 -8.84
CA SER A 305 -6.26 -21.46 -7.50
C SER A 305 -7.52 -22.18 -6.99
N PRO A 306 -7.36 -23.33 -6.31
CA PRO A 306 -8.50 -24.07 -5.75
C PRO A 306 -9.19 -23.35 -4.60
N TYR A 307 -8.59 -22.27 -4.07
CA TYR A 307 -9.17 -21.46 -2.99
C TYR A 307 -10.10 -20.35 -3.49
N ILE A 308 -10.18 -20.15 -4.80
CA ILE A 308 -11.12 -19.21 -5.43
C ILE A 308 -12.54 -19.73 -5.19
N VAL A 309 -13.37 -18.89 -4.60
CA VAL A 309 -14.78 -19.18 -4.37
C VAL A 309 -15.64 -18.53 -5.44
N LYS A 310 -15.37 -17.27 -5.79
CA LYS A 310 -16.03 -16.57 -6.90
C LYS A 310 -15.01 -15.79 -7.73
N LYS A 311 -15.30 -15.64 -9.03
CA LYS A 311 -14.52 -14.80 -9.95
C LYS A 311 -15.44 -14.00 -10.86
N ALA A 312 -15.02 -12.81 -11.22
CA ALA A 312 -15.66 -11.97 -12.23
C ALA A 312 -14.60 -11.60 -13.27
N VAL A 313 -14.91 -11.73 -14.56
CA VAL A 313 -13.99 -11.35 -15.64
C VAL A 313 -14.80 -10.58 -16.67
N VAL A 314 -14.30 -9.42 -17.11
CA VAL A 314 -14.93 -8.71 -18.23
C VAL A 314 -14.74 -9.55 -19.49
N ALA A 315 -15.85 -9.98 -20.10
CA ALA A 315 -15.83 -10.92 -21.21
C ALA A 315 -15.14 -10.38 -22.46
N SER A 316 -15.24 -9.08 -22.71
CA SER A 316 -14.63 -8.41 -23.86
C SER A 316 -14.41 -6.92 -23.59
N LEU A 317 -13.23 -6.43 -23.96
CA LEU A 317 -12.81 -5.03 -23.87
C LEU A 317 -12.39 -4.55 -25.27
N PRO A 318 -13.35 -4.34 -26.20
CA PRO A 318 -13.01 -3.87 -27.55
C PRO A 318 -12.28 -2.52 -27.51
N PRO A 319 -11.38 -2.26 -28.47
CA PRO A 319 -10.73 -0.96 -28.58
C PRO A 319 -11.74 0.18 -28.72
N THR A 320 -11.53 1.27 -27.98
CA THR A 320 -12.41 2.43 -27.96
C THR A 320 -11.69 3.69 -27.46
N ASP A 321 -11.91 4.80 -28.16
CA ASP A 321 -11.49 6.15 -27.78
C ASP A 321 -12.43 6.80 -26.75
N GLU A 322 -13.65 6.29 -26.64
CA GLU A 322 -14.71 6.81 -25.79
C GLU A 322 -14.84 6.02 -24.49
N TRP A 323 -15.08 6.72 -23.39
CA TRP A 323 -15.29 6.09 -22.08
C TRP A 323 -16.48 5.14 -22.16
N THR A 324 -16.19 3.86 -22.06
CA THR A 324 -17.17 2.79 -22.24
C THR A 324 -17.39 2.09 -20.92
N ARG A 325 -18.65 1.95 -20.52
CA ARG A 325 -18.98 1.24 -19.29
C ARG A 325 -18.72 -0.26 -19.44
N PHE A 326 -18.04 -0.86 -18.47
CA PHE A 326 -17.94 -2.31 -18.33
C PHE A 326 -18.72 -2.78 -17.10
N GLU A 327 -19.10 -4.06 -17.14
CA GLU A 327 -19.65 -4.77 -15.99
C GLU A 327 -19.22 -6.23 -16.01
N MET A 328 -18.99 -6.78 -14.82
CA MET A 328 -18.72 -8.20 -14.62
C MET A 328 -19.39 -8.68 -13.34
N PHE A 329 -19.91 -9.90 -13.37
CA PHE A 329 -20.59 -10.52 -12.24
C PHE A 329 -19.72 -11.61 -11.65
N PHE A 330 -19.75 -11.74 -10.33
CA PHE A 330 -19.05 -12.81 -9.63
C PHE A 330 -19.80 -14.13 -9.80
N GLU A 331 -19.16 -15.07 -10.49
CA GLU A 331 -19.64 -16.43 -10.69
C GLU A 331 -18.78 -17.39 -9.85
N GLY A 332 -19.43 -18.38 -9.24
CA GLY A 332 -18.73 -19.39 -8.45
C GLY A 332 -19.60 -20.01 -7.36
N GLY A 333 -18.96 -20.56 -6.34
CA GLY A 333 -19.60 -21.22 -5.21
C GLY A 333 -20.24 -20.26 -4.21
N GLU A 334 -20.81 -20.86 -3.17
CA GLU A 334 -21.33 -20.15 -2.00
C GLU A 334 -20.18 -19.79 -1.04
N ALA A 335 -20.31 -18.64 -0.38
CA ALA A 335 -19.39 -18.20 0.66
C ALA A 335 -19.96 -18.55 2.04
N ASP A 336 -19.09 -18.94 2.97
CA ASP A 336 -19.46 -19.12 4.36
C ASP A 336 -19.56 -17.72 5.02
N GLN A 337 -20.79 -17.29 5.31
CA GLN A 337 -21.08 -15.94 5.80
C GLN A 337 -20.42 -15.64 7.15
N GLU A 338 -20.33 -16.62 8.06
CA GLU A 338 -19.64 -16.42 9.34
C GLU A 338 -18.15 -16.16 9.12
N LEU A 339 -17.54 -16.90 8.20
CA LEU A 339 -16.14 -16.70 7.85
C LEU A 339 -15.91 -15.43 7.02
N VAL A 340 -16.88 -14.97 6.24
CA VAL A 340 -16.83 -13.67 5.58
C VAL A 340 -16.79 -12.54 6.61
N LEU A 341 -17.73 -12.54 7.57
CA LEU A 341 -17.77 -11.55 8.65
C LEU A 341 -16.52 -11.59 9.55
N ALA A 342 -15.86 -12.73 9.65
CA ALA A 342 -14.60 -12.91 10.35
C ALA A 342 -13.36 -12.65 9.46
N HIS A 343 -13.51 -11.97 8.32
CA HIS A 343 -12.42 -11.66 7.38
C HIS A 343 -11.61 -12.88 6.91
N GLY A 344 -12.23 -14.06 6.84
CA GLY A 344 -11.66 -15.32 6.34
C GLY A 344 -11.59 -15.42 4.81
N TYR A 345 -11.85 -14.31 4.12
CA TYR A 345 -11.82 -14.19 2.68
C TYR A 345 -11.06 -12.93 2.28
N ASN A 346 -10.39 -13.01 1.14
CA ASN A 346 -9.79 -11.88 0.47
C ASN A 346 -10.51 -11.62 -0.87
N MET A 347 -10.52 -10.35 -1.30
CA MET A 347 -10.93 -9.94 -2.63
C MET A 347 -9.79 -9.17 -3.31
N THR A 348 -9.61 -9.40 -4.61
CA THR A 348 -8.79 -8.55 -5.48
C THR A 348 -9.59 -8.07 -6.68
N ILE A 349 -9.25 -6.89 -7.19
CA ILE A 349 -9.58 -6.43 -8.55
C ILE A 349 -8.25 -6.17 -9.25
N VAL A 350 -8.14 -6.60 -10.49
CA VAL A 350 -6.93 -6.47 -11.31
C VAL A 350 -7.29 -5.86 -12.66
N PHE A 351 -6.51 -4.87 -13.05
CA PHE A 351 -6.54 -4.23 -14.36
C PHE A 351 -5.19 -4.44 -15.02
N SER A 352 -5.18 -4.77 -16.31
CA SER A 352 -3.94 -4.86 -17.09
C SER A 352 -4.12 -4.43 -18.54
N SER A 353 -3.13 -3.69 -19.06
CA SER A 353 -3.10 -3.24 -20.46
C SER A 353 -2.77 -4.35 -21.46
N SER A 354 -2.22 -5.48 -21.01
CA SER A 354 -2.01 -6.69 -21.83
C SER A 354 -2.40 -7.92 -21.04
N LYS A 355 -3.41 -8.63 -21.52
CA LYS A 355 -4.02 -9.82 -20.89
C LYS A 355 -3.01 -10.92 -20.59
N ASP A 356 -2.05 -11.13 -21.51
CA ASP A 356 -1.00 -12.14 -21.39
C ASP A 356 0.34 -11.54 -20.92
N GLY A 357 0.32 -10.30 -20.42
CA GLY A 357 1.50 -9.53 -20.04
C GLY A 357 2.32 -10.16 -18.91
N ALA A 358 1.70 -10.94 -18.02
CA ALA A 358 2.39 -11.71 -16.99
C ALA A 358 3.30 -12.82 -17.58
N SER A 359 2.97 -13.30 -18.78
CA SER A 359 3.81 -14.23 -19.56
C SER A 359 4.78 -13.51 -20.50
N PHE A 360 4.88 -12.18 -20.39
CA PHE A 360 5.64 -11.29 -21.27
C PHE A 360 5.18 -11.36 -22.73
N GLU A 361 3.90 -11.64 -22.97
CA GLU A 361 3.28 -11.58 -24.29
C GLU A 361 2.31 -10.39 -24.34
N GLY A 362 2.34 -9.63 -25.42
CA GLY A 362 1.54 -8.41 -25.56
C GLY A 362 2.08 -7.51 -26.67
N ALA A 363 1.49 -6.33 -26.80
CA ALA A 363 1.97 -5.30 -27.71
C ALA A 363 2.47 -4.07 -26.92
N VAL A 364 3.71 -3.66 -27.19
CA VAL A 364 4.22 -2.38 -26.67
C VAL A 364 3.35 -1.25 -27.22
N GLY A 365 2.93 -0.34 -26.35
CA GLY A 365 2.00 0.73 -26.64
C GLY A 365 0.53 0.36 -26.46
N SER A 366 0.19 -0.85 -25.97
CA SER A 366 -1.17 -1.13 -25.51
C SER A 366 -1.50 -0.26 -24.29
N VAL A 367 -2.57 0.54 -24.37
CA VAL A 367 -2.97 1.46 -23.32
C VAL A 367 -4.40 1.17 -22.87
N LEU A 368 -4.57 0.94 -21.57
CA LEU A 368 -5.85 0.81 -20.89
C LEU A 368 -6.01 1.97 -19.90
N TYR A 369 -7.08 2.76 -20.08
CA TYR A 369 -7.53 3.72 -19.08
C TYR A 369 -8.68 3.11 -18.29
N VAL A 370 -8.71 3.33 -16.97
CA VAL A 370 -9.79 2.86 -16.10
C VAL A 370 -10.21 3.98 -15.15
N ASP A 371 -11.50 4.09 -14.91
CA ASP A 371 -12.05 5.05 -13.96
C ASP A 371 -13.40 4.61 -13.37
N GLU A 372 -13.78 5.24 -12.25
CA GLU A 372 -15.07 5.12 -11.56
C GLU A 372 -15.52 3.66 -11.34
N VAL A 373 -14.65 2.88 -10.70
CA VAL A 373 -14.89 1.45 -10.43
C VAL A 373 -15.69 1.28 -9.14
N GLU A 374 -16.78 0.51 -9.20
CA GLU A 374 -17.62 0.21 -8.04
C GLU A 374 -17.82 -1.30 -7.87
N VAL A 375 -17.75 -1.77 -6.62
CA VAL A 375 -18.11 -3.13 -6.23
C VAL A 375 -19.43 -3.11 -5.45
N SER A 376 -20.38 -3.96 -5.85
CA SER A 376 -21.59 -4.22 -5.09
C SER A 376 -21.54 -5.58 -4.41
N PHE A 377 -22.21 -5.70 -3.28
CA PHE A 377 -22.19 -6.88 -2.42
C PHE A 377 -23.59 -7.48 -2.27
N GLU A 378 -23.66 -8.71 -1.77
CA GLU A 378 -24.91 -9.31 -1.31
C GLU A 378 -25.49 -8.48 -0.16
N ASP A 379 -26.82 -8.39 -0.09
CA ASP A 379 -27.48 -7.76 1.06
C ASP A 379 -27.17 -8.58 2.32
N ILE A 380 -26.84 -7.89 3.41
CA ILE A 380 -26.69 -8.54 4.71
C ILE A 380 -28.11 -8.74 5.25
N ASP A 381 -28.57 -9.99 5.31
CA ASP A 381 -29.84 -10.30 5.98
C ASP A 381 -29.71 -9.93 7.47
N GLU A 382 -30.26 -8.79 7.87
CA GLU A 382 -30.45 -8.41 9.27
C GLU A 382 -31.53 -9.32 9.89
N ASN A 383 -31.11 -10.47 10.43
CA ASN A 383 -31.96 -11.34 11.25
C ASN A 383 -31.88 -11.01 12.74
#